data_AF-A0A2Z4VA22-F1
#
_entry.id   AF-A0A2Z4VA22-F1
#
_cell.length_a   1.000
_cell.length_b   1.000
_cell.length_c   1.000
_cell.angle_alpha   90.00
_cell.angle_beta   90.00
_cell.angle_gamma   90.00
#
_symmetry.space_group_name_H-M   'P 1'
#
loop_
_entity.id
_entity.type
_entity.pdbx_description
1 polymer ?
#
loop_
_entity_poly.entity_id
_entity_poly.type
_entity_poly.pdbx_seq_one_letter_code
_entity_poly.pdbx_strand_id
1 'polypeptide(L)' 'MTDAPAPAPADGLRAHSAALRSHAERLRRAAGDLRWQGPRADALRAEVAGLADRCATAAGGFDLAAAQLAEPRPPGTP' A
#
# COMPACT_ATOMS: atom_id res chain seq x y z
N MET A 1 5.33 32.51 10.20
CA MET A 1 4.63 31.42 9.47
C MET A 1 5.48 30.19 9.69
N THR A 2 5.13 29.37 10.69
CA THR A 2 5.98 28.30 11.20
C THR A 2 6.00 27.17 10.18
N ASP A 3 7.19 26.86 9.66
CA ASP A 3 7.45 25.69 8.84
C ASP A 3 7.12 24.46 9.69
N ALA A 4 6.06 23.73 9.31
CA ALA A 4 5.71 22.50 10.00
C ALA A 4 6.82 21.48 9.73
N PRO A 5 7.33 20.77 10.74
CA PRO A 5 8.39 19.79 10.51
C PRO A 5 7.92 18.77 9.48
N ALA A 6 8.74 18.53 8.45
CA ALA A 6 8.47 17.50 7.46
C ALA A 6 8.21 16.17 8.18
N PRO A 7 7.18 15.40 7.78
CA PRO A 7 6.83 14.15 8.44
C PRO A 7 8.05 13.22 8.47
N ALA A 8 8.20 12.47 9.56
CA ALA A 8 9.28 11.52 9.68
C ALA A 8 9.23 10.55 8.48
N PRO A 9 10.38 10.13 7.91
CA PRO A 9 10.39 9.25 6.74
C PRO A 9 9.54 7.98 6.91
N ALA A 10 9.48 7.43 8.13
CA ALA A 10 8.61 6.31 8.49
C ALA A 10 7.11 6.64 8.35
N ASP A 11 6.68 7.85 8.70
CA ASP A 11 5.28 8.27 8.59
C ASP A 11 4.87 8.48 7.13
N GLY A 12 5.78 8.99 6.29
CA GLY A 12 5.58 9.07 4.85
C GLY A 12 5.36 7.69 4.22
N LEU A 13 6.19 6.71 4.57
CA LEU A 13 6.05 5.33 4.10
C LEU A 13 4.74 4.67 4.58
N ARG A 14 4.35 4.87 5.85
CA ARG A 14 3.06 4.39 6.38
C ARG A 14 1.88 5.01 5.63
N ALA A 15 1.95 6.30 5.30
CA ALA A 15 0.91 6.96 4.51
C ALA A 15 0.81 6.36 3.09
N HIS A 16 1.94 6.11 2.44
CA HIS A 16 1.97 5.45 1.13
C HIS A 16 1.43 4.01 1.18
N SER A 17 1.79 3.25 2.22
CA SER A 17 1.25 1.92 2.47
C SER A 17 -0.28 1.93 2.61
N ALA A 18 -0.81 2.84 3.43
CA ALA A 18 -2.25 3.01 3.61
C ALA A 18 -2.96 3.39 2.29
N ALA A 19 -2.37 4.30 1.50
CA ALA A 19 -2.90 4.69 0.20
C ALA A 19 -2.97 3.51 -0.79
N LEU A 20 -1.92 2.68 -0.84
CA LEU A 20 -1.90 1.48 -1.68
C LEU A 20 -2.94 0.44 -1.27
N ARG A 21 -3.13 0.22 0.04
CA ARG A 21 -4.18 -0.69 0.55
C ARG A 21 -5.57 -0.20 0.17
N SER A 22 -5.84 1.09 0.38
CA SER A 22 -7.10 1.71 -0.04
C SER A 22 -7.33 1.56 -1.55
N HIS A 23 -6.29 1.74 -2.36
CA HIS A 23 -6.39 1.53 -3.80
C HIS A 23 -6.69 0.07 -4.16
N ALA A 24 -6.02 -0.90 -3.54
CA ALA A 24 -6.27 -2.32 -3.73
C ALA A 24 -7.71 -2.71 -3.39
N GLU A 25 -8.25 -2.19 -2.28
CA GLU A 25 -9.65 -2.43 -1.89
C GLU A 25 -10.64 -1.83 -2.89
N ARG A 26 -10.39 -0.60 -3.35
CA ARG A 26 -11.23 0.05 -4.37
C ARG A 26 -11.26 -0.73 -5.68
N LEU A 27 -10.11 -1.25 -6.11
CA LEU A 27 -10.00 -2.12 -7.27
C LEU A 27 -10.85 -3.38 -7.12
N ARG A 28 -10.74 -4.07 -5.97
CA ARG A 28 -11.53 -5.28 -5.69
C ARG A 28 -13.04 -5.00 -5.69
N ARG A 29 -13.48 -3.90 -5.06
CA ARG A 29 -14.89 -3.49 -5.05
C ARG A 29 -15.40 -3.21 -6.46
N ALA A 30 -14.67 -2.40 -7.23
CA ALA A 30 -15.05 -2.08 -8.61
C ALA A 30 -15.14 -3.33 -9.50
N ALA A 31 -14.25 -4.30 -9.32
CA ALA A 31 -14.32 -5.58 -10.03
C ALA A 31 -15.50 -6.46 -9.58
N GLY A 32 -15.86 -6.43 -8.29
CA GLY A 32 -17.03 -7.11 -7.74
C GLY A 32 -18.36 -6.51 -8.21
N ASP A 33 -18.39 -5.18 -8.40
CA ASP A 33 -19.58 -4.45 -8.84
C ASP A 33 -19.89 -4.60 -10.34
N LEU A 34 -18.98 -5.25 -11.11
CA LEU A 34 -19.19 -5.53 -12.52
C LEU A 34 -20.41 -6.42 -12.73
N ARG A 35 -21.50 -5.82 -13.22
CA ARG A 35 -22.78 -6.49 -13.48
C ARG A 35 -22.79 -7.39 -14.70
N TRP A 36 -21.81 -7.27 -15.60
CA TRP A 36 -21.69 -8.16 -16.76
C TRP A 36 -20.98 -9.48 -16.42
N GLN A 37 -21.33 -10.56 -17.11
CA GLN A 37 -20.75 -11.89 -16.92
C GLN A 37 -20.12 -12.40 -18.21
N GLY A 38 -19.28 -13.42 -18.05
CA GLY A 38 -18.66 -14.15 -19.16
C GLY A 38 -17.13 -14.07 -19.12
N PRO A 39 -16.46 -14.81 -20.03
CA PRO A 39 -15.01 -15.03 -19.96
C PRO A 39 -14.18 -13.75 -19.93
N ARG A 40 -14.64 -12.70 -20.63
CA ARG A 40 -13.98 -11.39 -20.63
C ARG A 40 -14.12 -10.65 -19.30
N ALA A 41 -15.27 -10.77 -18.64
CA ALA A 41 -15.47 -10.21 -17.31
C ALA A 41 -14.60 -10.95 -16.28
N ASP A 42 -14.48 -12.27 -16.39
CA ASP A 42 -13.65 -13.08 -15.50
C ASP A 42 -12.15 -12.77 -15.67
N ALA A 43 -11.68 -12.64 -16.92
CA ALA A 43 -10.33 -12.20 -17.21
C ALA A 43 -10.02 -10.81 -16.60
N LEU A 44 -10.96 -9.85 -16.75
CA LEU A 44 -10.81 -8.53 -16.14
C LEU A 44 -10.75 -8.61 -14.60
N ARG A 45 -11.62 -9.43 -13.97
CA ARG A 45 -11.58 -9.62 -12.51
C ARG A 45 -10.26 -10.22 -12.05
N ALA A 46 -9.71 -11.17 -12.79
CA ALA A 46 -8.41 -11.78 -12.49
C ALA A 46 -7.25 -10.77 -12.60
N GLU A 47 -7.23 -9.96 -13.65
CA GLU A 47 -6.23 -8.89 -13.82
C GLU A 47 -6.31 -7.85 -12.69
N VAL A 48 -7.52 -7.44 -12.32
CA VAL A 48 -7.73 -6.50 -11.20
C VAL A 48 -7.31 -7.12 -9.87
N ALA A 49 -7.59 -8.40 -9.64
CA ALA A 49 -7.13 -9.11 -8.45
C ALA A 49 -5.59 -9.14 -8.39
N GLY A 50 -4.92 -9.47 -9.50
CA GLY A 50 -3.46 -9.47 -9.57
C GLY A 50 -2.85 -8.08 -9.34
N LEU A 51 -3.49 -7.01 -9.85
CA LEU A 51 -3.06 -5.64 -9.55
C LEU A 51 -3.25 -5.29 -8.07
N ALA A 52 -4.39 -5.64 -7.47
CA ALA A 52 -4.66 -5.41 -6.06
C ALA A 52 -3.67 -6.16 -5.16
N ASP A 53 -3.27 -7.38 -5.52
CA ASP A 53 -2.24 -8.15 -4.81
C ASP A 53 -0.87 -7.46 -4.89
N ARG A 54 -0.47 -6.95 -6.07
CA ARG A 54 0.78 -6.18 -6.20
C ARG A 54 0.79 -4.93 -5.32
N CYS A 55 -0.33 -4.21 -5.26
CA CYS A 55 -0.47 -3.05 -4.36
C CYS A 55 -0.34 -3.45 -2.89
N ALA A 56 -0.96 -4.56 -2.47
CA ALA A 56 -0.87 -5.07 -1.11
C ALA A 56 0.57 -5.48 -0.73
N THR A 57 1.29 -6.15 -1.65
CA THR A 57 2.70 -6.51 -1.47
C THR A 57 3.59 -5.28 -1.33
N ALA A 58 3.41 -4.28 -2.20
CA ALA A 58 4.16 -3.02 -2.10
C ALA A 58 3.87 -2.27 -0.78
N ALA A 59 2.61 -2.26 -0.33
CA ALA A 59 2.25 -1.71 0.98
C ALA A 59 2.96 -2.41 2.15
N GLY A 60 3.03 -3.75 2.10
CA GLY A 60 3.80 -4.53 3.08
C GLY A 60 5.29 -4.18 3.09
N GLY A 61 5.88 -3.95 1.91
CA GLY A 61 7.26 -3.48 1.78
C GLY A 61 7.48 -2.10 2.42
N PHE A 62 6.54 -1.17 2.23
CA PHE A 62 6.60 0.15 2.86
C PHE A 62 6.44 0.08 4.38
N ASP A 63 5.56 -0.78 4.90
CA ASP A 63 5.44 -0.98 6.35
C ASP A 63 6.72 -1.54 6.96
N LEU A 64 7.34 -2.52 6.30
CA LEU A 64 8.61 -3.10 6.73
C LEU A 64 9.72 -2.04 6.74
N ALA A 65 9.83 -1.24 5.69
CA ALA A 65 10.79 -0.15 5.62
C ALA A 65 10.51 0.93 6.69
N ALA A 66 9.25 1.27 6.93
CA ALA A 66 8.87 2.21 7.98
C ALA A 66 9.22 1.68 9.38
N ALA A 67 9.06 0.37 9.62
CA ALA A 67 9.46 -0.26 10.88
C ALA A 67 10.96 -0.18 11.10
N GLN A 68 11.77 -0.47 10.09
CA GLN A 68 13.24 -0.36 10.15
C GLN A 68 13.70 1.07 10.41
N LEU A 69 13.02 2.07 9.85
CA LEU A 69 13.34 3.49 10.08
C LEU A 69 12.88 4.00 11.45
N ALA A 70 11.85 3.38 12.03
CA ALA A 70 11.35 3.73 13.36
C ALA A 70 12.11 3.02 14.48
N GLU A 71 12.87 1.97 14.16
CA GLU A 71 13.71 1.26 15.11
C GLU A 71 14.88 2.18 15.54
N PRO A 72 15.03 2.49 16.84
CA PRO A 72 16.16 3.28 17.30
C PRO A 72 17.45 2.51 16.99
N ARG A 73 18.40 3.16 16.30
CA ARG A 73 19.74 2.59 16.09
C ARG A 73 20.27 2.12 17.44
N PRO A 74 20.62 0.83 17.63
CA PRO A 74 21.23 0.40 18.88
C PRO A 74 22.48 1.25 19.10
N PRO A 75 22.70 1.78 20.33
CA PRO A 75 23.92 2.49 20.62
C PRO A 75 25.09 1.53 20.40
N GLY A 76 25.77 1.70 19.27
CA GLY A 76 27.10 1.13 19.06
C GLY A 76 28.03 1.79 20.09
N THR A 77 28.27 1.05 21.17
CA THR A 77 29.30 1.24 22.18
C THR A 77 30.70 1.44 21.56
N PRO A 78 31.61 2.16 22.26
CA PRO A 78 32.78 2.88 21.71
C PRO A 78 33.78 2.05 20.92
#